data_AF-A0A2V8MYK4-F1
#
_entry.id   AF-A0A2V8MYK4-F1
#
_cell.length_a   1.000
_cell.length_b   1.000
_cell.length_c   1.000
_cell.angle_alpha   90.00
_cell.angle_beta   90.00
_cell.angle_gamma   90.00
#
_symmetry.space_group_name_H-M   'P 1'
#
loop_
_entity.id
_entity.type
_entity.pdbx_description
1 polymer ?
#
loop_
_entity_poly.entity_id
_entity_poly.type
_entity_poly.pdbx_seq_one_letter_code
_entity_poly.pdbx_strand_id
1 'polypeptide(L)'
;MPTPATESIRVLLELARSANQFTLPQILEIPQNNMRNCLATLLAIFAIAFMTTSANAKPRSFQQIVDAYFDDYFKANPSQATSAGFHQYDRQLEDFSLAAHQRNRRKLLEYLAAFQAVNPRTLSALERDDREIMIATIHSLLLEEDRVQQWRKNADNYSGAVTSSIFTLIKRDFAPPEERLRSVIGREQQIPRALQQAREVLRNP
;
A
#
# COMPACT_ATOMS: atom_id res chain seq x y z
N MET A 1 27.02 13.11 20.32
CA MET A 1 27.27 11.69 20.01
C MET A 1 26.75 11.42 18.61
N PRO A 2 27.58 11.01 17.65
CA PRO A 2 27.13 10.69 16.30
C PRO A 2 26.29 9.40 16.30
N THR A 3 25.24 9.35 15.49
CA THR A 3 24.30 8.22 15.38
C THR A 3 24.89 7.09 14.52
N PRO A 4 24.40 5.83 14.68
CA PRO A 4 24.91 4.64 13.96
C PRO A 4 24.95 4.76 12.43
N ALA A 5 24.16 5.67 11.84
CA ALA A 5 24.15 5.93 10.41
C ALA A 5 25.38 6.70 9.90
N THR A 6 26.07 7.43 10.80
CA THR A 6 27.22 8.28 10.43
C THR A 6 28.54 7.49 10.39
N GLU A 7 28.65 6.41 11.16
CA GLU A 7 29.81 5.50 11.11
C GLU A 7 29.80 4.60 9.88
N SER A 8 28.63 4.11 9.46
CA SER A 8 28.51 3.24 8.28
C SER A 8 28.95 3.91 6.97
N ILE A 9 28.73 5.23 6.84
CA ILE A 9 29.19 5.99 5.66
C ILE A 9 30.70 6.23 5.69
N ARG A 10 31.30 6.42 6.88
CA ARG A 10 32.76 6.52 7.03
C ARG A 10 33.44 5.22 6.64
N VAL A 11 32.95 4.08 7.12
CA VAL A 11 33.50 2.75 6.80
C VAL A 11 33.41 2.47 5.29
N LEU A 12 32.31 2.85 4.63
CA LEU A 12 32.17 2.71 3.18
C LEU A 12 33.12 3.62 2.38
N LEU A 13 33.38 4.85 2.85
CA LEU A 13 34.34 5.76 2.22
C LEU A 13 35.80 5.33 2.46
N GLU A 14 36.11 4.72 3.60
CA GLU A 14 37.43 4.19 3.93
C GLU A 14 37.74 2.89 3.17
N LEU A 15 36.74 2.03 2.96
CA LEU A 15 36.84 0.86 2.10
C LEU A 15 37.04 1.25 0.63
N ALA A 16 36.35 2.29 0.15
CA ALA A 16 36.56 2.85 -1.20
C ALA A 16 37.94 3.51 -1.36
N ARG A 17 38.52 4.05 -0.28
CA ARG A 17 39.87 4.65 -0.28
C ARG A 17 40.99 3.61 -0.15
N SER A 18 40.75 2.47 0.52
CA SER A 18 41.74 1.38 0.63
C SER A 18 41.87 0.53 -0.64
N ALA A 19 40.86 0.55 -1.52
CA ALA A 19 40.90 -0.14 -2.82
C ALA A 19 41.83 0.52 -3.84
N ASN A 20 42.44 1.67 -3.53
CA ASN A 20 43.30 2.44 -4.43
C ASN A 20 44.82 2.32 -4.13
N GLN A 21 45.24 1.24 -3.43
CA GLN A 21 46.65 0.96 -3.12
C GLN A 21 47.12 -0.42 -3.58
N PHE A 22 46.60 -0.95 -4.69
CA PHE A 22 47.24 -2.09 -5.34
C PHE A 22 48.11 -1.63 -6.51
N THR A 23 49.40 -1.92 -6.37
CA THR A 23 50.52 -1.59 -7.25
C THR A 23 50.39 -2.20 -8.66
N LEU A 24 50.84 -1.43 -9.65
CA LEU A 24 50.94 -1.74 -11.10
C LEU A 24 51.50 -3.13 -11.42
N PRO A 25 50.97 -3.82 -12.45
CA PRO A 25 51.78 -4.57 -13.38
C PRO A 25 52.03 -3.79 -14.68
N GLN A 26 53.06 -4.24 -15.39
CA GLN A 26 53.70 -3.61 -16.52
C GLN A 26 52.77 -3.29 -17.71
N ILE A 27 53.18 -2.23 -18.39
CA ILE A 27 52.79 -1.80 -19.74
C ILE A 27 52.61 -3.00 -20.67
N LEU A 28 51.38 -3.18 -21.16
CA LEU A 28 51.12 -3.84 -22.44
C LEU A 28 50.33 -2.85 -23.30
N GLU A 29 51.00 -2.30 -24.31
CA GLU A 29 50.38 -1.49 -25.35
C GLU A 29 49.24 -2.29 -25.99
N ILE A 30 48.01 -1.78 -25.93
CA ILE A 30 46.90 -2.29 -26.72
C ILE A 30 46.66 -1.30 -27.88
N PRO A 31 46.69 -1.77 -29.14
CA PRO A 31 46.54 -0.89 -30.30
C PRO A 31 45.13 -0.28 -30.34
N GLN A 32 45.06 0.98 -30.78
CA GLN A 32 43.85 1.82 -30.95
C GLN A 32 42.83 1.30 -31.99
N ASN A 33 42.84 0.02 -32.35
CA ASN A 33 41.88 -0.59 -33.24
C ASN A 33 41.07 -1.63 -32.47
N ASN A 34 39.99 -1.19 -31.81
CA ASN A 34 38.72 -1.95 -31.60
C ASN A 34 37.79 -1.27 -30.56
N MET A 35 37.71 0.06 -30.59
CA MET A 35 36.87 0.88 -29.68
C MET A 35 35.36 0.59 -29.78
N ARG A 36 34.89 -0.08 -30.85
CA ARG A 36 33.49 -0.50 -31.01
C ARG A 36 33.11 -1.74 -30.18
N ASN A 37 34.07 -2.60 -29.81
CA ASN A 37 33.77 -3.87 -29.12
C ASN A 37 33.87 -3.75 -27.59
N CYS A 38 34.65 -2.78 -27.08
CA CYS A 38 34.72 -2.45 -25.65
C CYS A 38 33.44 -1.75 -25.14
N LEU A 39 32.79 -0.93 -25.97
CA LEU A 39 31.52 -0.29 -25.60
C LEU A 39 30.38 -1.32 -25.47
N ALA A 40 30.37 -2.35 -26.31
CA ALA A 40 29.37 -3.41 -26.29
C ALA A 40 29.50 -4.34 -25.07
N THR A 41 30.72 -4.56 -24.59
CA THR A 41 30.98 -5.43 -23.42
C THR A 41 30.68 -4.74 -22.09
N LEU A 42 30.91 -3.42 -21.99
CA LEU A 42 30.53 -2.63 -20.81
C LEU A 42 29.00 -2.46 -20.66
N LEU A 43 28.25 -2.38 -21.78
CA LEU A 43 26.78 -2.34 -21.74
C LEU A 43 26.16 -3.69 -21.29
N ALA A 44 26.79 -4.81 -21.64
CA ALA A 44 26.31 -6.14 -21.28
C ALA A 44 26.45 -6.44 -19.77
N ILE A 45 27.50 -5.92 -19.11
CA ILE A 45 27.72 -6.13 -17.68
C ILE A 45 26.75 -5.29 -16.83
N PHE A 46 26.36 -4.09 -17.28
CA PHE A 46 25.35 -3.28 -16.60
C PHE A 46 23.93 -3.87 -16.71
N ALA A 47 23.63 -4.57 -17.82
CA ALA A 47 22.35 -5.26 -18.00
C ALA A 47 22.18 -6.51 -17.11
N ILE A 48 23.27 -7.23 -16.80
CA ILE A 48 23.24 -8.43 -15.95
C ILE A 48 23.07 -8.07 -14.46
N ALA A 49 23.61 -6.91 -14.03
CA ALA A 49 23.49 -6.46 -12.64
C ALA A 49 22.07 -5.99 -12.26
N PHE A 50 21.23 -5.59 -13.23
CA PHE A 50 19.86 -5.15 -12.96
C PHE A 50 18.84 -6.30 -12.87
N MET A 51 19.19 -7.53 -13.25
CA MET A 51 18.27 -8.67 -13.27
C MET A 51 18.25 -9.50 -11.97
N THR A 52 19.15 -9.26 -11.01
CA THR A 52 19.36 -10.20 -9.88
C THR A 52 18.84 -9.75 -8.52
N THR A 53 18.19 -8.59 -8.40
CA THR A 53 17.56 -8.16 -7.14
C THR A 53 16.04 -8.36 -7.15
N SER A 54 15.57 -9.52 -7.59
CA SER A 54 14.28 -10.02 -7.14
C SER A 54 14.53 -10.77 -5.83
N ALA A 55 14.37 -10.08 -4.71
CA ALA A 55 14.45 -10.67 -3.39
C ALA A 55 13.58 -11.94 -3.36
N ASN A 56 14.19 -13.05 -2.94
CA ASN A 56 13.62 -14.39 -2.89
C ASN A 56 12.60 -14.50 -1.73
N ALA A 57 11.63 -13.60 -1.66
CA ALA A 57 10.55 -13.65 -0.71
C ALA A 57 9.62 -14.80 -1.12
N LYS A 58 9.41 -15.76 -0.20
CA LYS A 58 8.42 -16.82 -0.41
C LYS A 58 7.08 -16.18 -0.76
N PRO A 59 6.38 -16.63 -1.82
CA PRO A 59 5.05 -16.13 -2.15
C PRO A 59 4.14 -16.21 -0.93
N ARG A 60 3.37 -15.16 -0.67
CA ARG A 60 2.38 -15.16 0.42
C ARG A 60 1.36 -16.28 0.17
N SER A 61 0.96 -16.98 1.22
CA SER A 61 -0.16 -17.91 1.13
C SER A 61 -1.47 -17.15 0.87
N PHE A 62 -2.50 -17.86 0.41
CA PHE A 62 -3.83 -17.28 0.23
C PHE A 62 -4.32 -16.57 1.51
N GLN A 63 -4.24 -17.26 2.66
CA GLN A 63 -4.64 -16.68 3.95
C GLN A 63 -3.85 -15.41 4.30
N GLN A 64 -2.54 -15.38 4.06
CA GLN A 64 -1.72 -14.18 4.31
C GLN A 64 -2.11 -13.00 3.41
N ILE A 65 -2.62 -13.25 2.20
CA ILE A 65 -3.13 -12.21 1.31
C ILE A 65 -4.48 -11.68 1.83
N VAL A 66 -5.37 -12.59 2.27
CA VAL A 66 -6.67 -12.24 2.86
C VAL A 66 -6.48 -11.40 4.13
N ASP A 67 -5.63 -11.83 5.05
CA ASP A 67 -5.36 -11.11 6.30
C ASP A 67 -4.82 -9.70 6.00
N ALA A 68 -3.84 -9.61 5.09
CA ALA A 68 -3.28 -8.31 4.69
C ALA A 68 -4.33 -7.40 4.04
N TYR A 69 -5.21 -7.96 3.20
CA TYR A 69 -6.30 -7.20 2.58
C TYR A 69 -7.23 -6.60 3.62
N PHE A 70 -7.71 -7.40 4.58
CA PHE A 70 -8.63 -6.91 5.60
C PHE A 70 -7.96 -5.94 6.59
N ASP A 71 -6.69 -6.17 6.93
CA ASP A 71 -5.90 -5.22 7.71
C ASP A 71 -5.82 -3.85 7.04
N ASP A 72 -5.49 -3.80 5.75
CA ASP A 72 -5.43 -2.54 5.00
C ASP A 72 -6.83 -1.93 4.81
N TYR A 73 -7.84 -2.76 4.54
CA TYR A 73 -9.22 -2.32 4.36
C TYR A 73 -9.77 -1.66 5.62
N PHE A 74 -9.62 -2.26 6.80
CA PHE A 74 -10.14 -1.70 8.05
C PHE A 74 -9.36 -0.46 8.51
N LYS A 75 -8.05 -0.37 8.22
CA LYS A 75 -7.27 0.86 8.44
C LYS A 75 -7.76 2.01 7.56
N ALA A 76 -8.16 1.73 6.32
CA ALA A 76 -8.69 2.74 5.41
C ALA A 76 -10.17 3.09 5.69
N ASN A 77 -10.93 2.16 6.28
CA ASN A 77 -12.37 2.27 6.52
C ASN A 77 -12.72 2.04 8.01
N PRO A 78 -12.30 2.94 8.91
CA PRO A 78 -12.46 2.76 10.36
C PRO A 78 -13.93 2.63 10.80
N SER A 79 -14.88 3.29 10.14
CA SER A 79 -16.31 3.17 10.46
C SER A 79 -16.84 1.78 10.11
N GLN A 80 -16.38 1.21 8.99
CA GLN A 80 -16.70 -0.18 8.61
C GLN A 80 -16.04 -1.18 9.57
N ALA A 81 -14.83 -0.89 10.05
CA ALA A 81 -14.16 -1.71 11.06
C ALA A 81 -14.98 -1.77 12.36
N THR A 82 -15.44 -0.62 12.87
CA THR A 82 -16.36 -0.56 14.02
C THR A 82 -17.64 -1.35 13.76
N SER A 83 -18.25 -1.21 12.57
CA SER A 83 -19.47 -1.95 12.22
C SER A 83 -19.25 -3.47 12.21
N ALA A 84 -18.03 -3.92 11.88
CA ALA A 84 -17.61 -5.31 11.92
C ALA A 84 -17.18 -5.79 13.33
N GLY A 85 -17.13 -4.90 14.33
CA GLY A 85 -16.75 -5.22 15.71
C GLY A 85 -15.28 -4.98 16.05
N PHE A 86 -14.49 -4.37 15.15
CA PHE A 86 -13.10 -3.99 15.40
C PHE A 86 -13.03 -2.61 16.05
N HIS A 87 -13.04 -2.60 17.38
CA HIS A 87 -13.17 -1.37 18.18
C HIS A 87 -11.87 -0.55 18.34
N GLN A 88 -10.73 -1.06 17.88
CA GLN A 88 -9.46 -0.31 17.89
C GLN A 88 -9.48 0.94 16.99
N TYR A 89 -10.48 1.07 16.11
CA TYR A 89 -10.65 2.20 15.18
C TYR A 89 -11.80 3.14 15.57
N ASP A 90 -12.44 2.94 16.74
CA ASP A 90 -13.67 3.65 17.10
C ASP A 90 -13.55 5.18 17.18
N ARG A 91 -12.34 5.67 17.42
CA ARG A 91 -12.02 7.12 17.46
C ARG A 91 -11.62 7.69 16.11
N GLN A 92 -11.54 6.88 15.06
CA GLN A 92 -11.03 7.27 13.74
C GLN A 92 -12.18 7.43 12.75
N LEU A 93 -11.99 8.30 11.77
CA LEU A 93 -12.90 8.55 10.66
C LEU A 93 -12.13 8.46 9.33
N GLU A 94 -12.81 8.05 8.27
CA GLU A 94 -12.25 7.90 6.93
C GLU A 94 -11.50 9.15 6.43
N ASP A 95 -10.48 8.93 5.58
CA ASP A 95 -9.84 9.98 4.79
C ASP A 95 -10.51 10.05 3.41
N PHE A 96 -11.27 11.12 3.16
CA PHE A 96 -12.02 11.33 1.91
C PHE A 96 -11.21 12.12 0.87
N SER A 97 -9.92 12.32 1.08
CA SER A 97 -9.08 13.04 0.12
C SER A 97 -8.88 12.27 -1.18
N LEU A 98 -8.57 12.99 -2.26
CA LEU A 98 -8.16 12.38 -3.53
C LEU A 98 -6.96 11.43 -3.35
N ALA A 99 -6.04 11.78 -2.46
CA ALA A 99 -4.87 10.96 -2.17
C ALA A 99 -5.27 9.61 -1.55
N ALA A 100 -6.33 9.57 -0.73
CA ALA A 100 -6.87 8.32 -0.19
C ALA A 100 -7.45 7.43 -1.28
N HIS A 101 -8.27 7.96 -2.19
CA HIS A 101 -8.76 7.23 -3.36
C HIS A 101 -7.63 6.65 -4.21
N GLN A 102 -6.59 7.46 -4.49
CA GLN A 102 -5.41 6.99 -5.23
C GLN A 102 -4.64 5.89 -4.48
N ARG A 103 -4.51 5.99 -3.15
CA ARG A 103 -3.91 4.92 -2.33
C ARG A 103 -4.75 3.65 -2.38
N ASN A 104 -6.07 3.77 -2.21
CA ASN A 104 -7.01 2.65 -2.28
C ASN A 104 -6.91 1.92 -3.61
N ARG A 105 -7.00 2.66 -4.72
CA ARG A 105 -6.85 2.10 -6.07
C ARG A 105 -5.54 1.33 -6.26
N ARG A 106 -4.40 1.88 -5.81
CA ARG A 106 -3.10 1.17 -5.92
C ARG A 106 -3.12 -0.13 -5.13
N LYS A 107 -3.62 -0.11 -3.90
CA LYS A 107 -3.77 -1.30 -3.06
C LYS A 107 -4.67 -2.34 -3.70
N LEU A 108 -5.80 -1.94 -4.29
CA LEU A 108 -6.69 -2.84 -5.02
C LEU A 108 -5.97 -3.53 -6.19
N LEU A 109 -5.15 -2.81 -6.96
CA LEU A 109 -4.35 -3.41 -8.03
C LEU A 109 -3.29 -4.40 -7.49
N GLU A 110 -2.62 -4.05 -6.39
CA GLU A 110 -1.67 -4.95 -5.70
C GLU A 110 -2.36 -6.24 -5.25
N TYR A 111 -3.53 -6.14 -4.61
CA TYR A 111 -4.30 -7.29 -4.14
C TYR A 111 -4.88 -8.11 -5.28
N LEU A 112 -5.36 -7.48 -6.36
CA LEU A 112 -5.82 -8.19 -7.54
C LEU A 112 -4.72 -9.08 -8.12
N ALA A 113 -3.52 -8.53 -8.29
CA ALA A 113 -2.37 -9.27 -8.78
C ALA A 113 -1.99 -10.41 -7.81
N ALA A 114 -2.02 -10.16 -6.51
CA ALA A 114 -1.71 -11.16 -5.49
C ALA A 114 -2.69 -12.34 -5.53
N PHE A 115 -4.00 -12.08 -5.55
CA PHE A 115 -5.01 -13.14 -5.63
C PHE A 115 -4.92 -13.90 -6.97
N GLN A 116 -4.71 -13.20 -8.09
CA GLN A 116 -4.55 -13.82 -9.41
C GLN A 116 -3.31 -14.73 -9.48
N ALA A 117 -2.23 -14.39 -8.79
CA ALA A 117 -1.02 -15.21 -8.74
C ALA A 117 -1.18 -16.51 -7.93
N VAL A 118 -2.18 -16.61 -7.05
CA VAL A 118 -2.48 -17.85 -6.33
C VAL A 118 -2.98 -18.91 -7.31
N ASN A 119 -2.31 -20.07 -7.36
CA ASN A 119 -2.75 -21.19 -8.18
C ASN A 119 -4.00 -21.84 -7.55
N PRO A 120 -5.18 -21.79 -8.21
CA PRO A 120 -6.40 -22.34 -7.63
C PRO A 120 -6.31 -23.85 -7.38
N ARG A 121 -5.45 -24.59 -8.09
CA ARG A 121 -5.28 -26.04 -7.89
C ARG A 121 -4.61 -26.40 -6.56
N THR A 122 -3.97 -25.44 -5.90
CA THR A 122 -3.35 -25.65 -4.59
C THR A 122 -4.25 -25.28 -3.42
N LEU A 123 -5.48 -24.83 -3.70
CA LEU A 123 -6.46 -24.39 -2.71
C LEU A 123 -7.52 -25.47 -2.44
N SER A 124 -8.08 -25.47 -1.24
CA SER A 124 -9.31 -26.21 -0.93
C SER A 124 -10.48 -25.70 -1.80
N ALA A 125 -11.60 -26.44 -1.82
CA ALA A 125 -12.77 -26.00 -2.58
C ALA A 125 -13.29 -24.63 -2.11
N LEU A 126 -13.38 -24.42 -0.79
CA LEU A 126 -13.85 -23.17 -0.22
C LEU A 126 -12.90 -22.00 -0.52
N GLU A 127 -11.59 -22.19 -0.34
CA GLU A 127 -10.60 -21.13 -0.64
C GLU A 127 -10.58 -20.76 -2.13
N ARG A 128 -10.88 -21.70 -3.04
CA ARG A 128 -11.05 -21.37 -4.47
C ARG A 128 -12.22 -20.44 -4.68
N ASP A 129 -13.37 -20.74 -4.08
CA ASP A 129 -14.56 -19.90 -4.21
C ASP A 129 -14.31 -18.51 -3.59
N ASP A 130 -13.70 -18.46 -2.40
CA ASP A 130 -13.32 -17.20 -1.74
C ASP A 130 -12.35 -16.38 -2.59
N ARG A 131 -11.37 -17.02 -3.24
CA ARG A 131 -10.46 -16.36 -4.18
C ARG A 131 -11.21 -15.72 -5.34
N GLU A 132 -12.14 -16.44 -5.96
CA GLU A 132 -12.93 -15.89 -7.07
C GLU A 132 -13.83 -14.73 -6.61
N ILE A 133 -14.44 -14.84 -5.43
CA ILE A 133 -15.20 -13.75 -4.81
C ILE A 133 -14.31 -12.52 -4.62
N MET A 134 -13.13 -12.69 -4.04
CA MET A 134 -12.19 -11.57 -3.81
C MET A 134 -11.75 -10.90 -5.12
N ILE A 135 -11.45 -11.67 -6.16
CA ILE A 135 -11.11 -11.14 -7.48
C ILE A 135 -12.28 -10.33 -8.06
N ALA A 136 -13.50 -10.88 -8.03
CA ALA A 136 -14.69 -10.21 -8.53
C ALA A 136 -15.00 -8.92 -7.73
N THR A 137 -14.88 -8.97 -6.40
CA THR A 137 -15.06 -7.81 -5.52
C THR A 137 -14.05 -6.72 -5.86
N ILE A 138 -12.77 -7.04 -6.01
CA ILE A 138 -11.74 -6.06 -6.34
C ILE A 138 -11.98 -5.45 -7.73
N HIS A 139 -12.41 -6.23 -8.71
CA HIS A 139 -12.82 -5.68 -10.01
C HIS A 139 -13.96 -4.67 -9.91
N SER A 140 -14.98 -4.96 -9.08
CA SER A 140 -16.08 -4.02 -8.81
C SER A 140 -15.58 -2.73 -8.15
N LEU A 141 -14.71 -2.84 -7.15
CA LEU A 141 -14.13 -1.68 -6.47
C LEU A 141 -13.24 -0.84 -7.41
N LEU A 142 -12.47 -1.47 -8.28
CA LEU A 142 -11.69 -0.76 -9.31
C LEU A 142 -12.59 -0.07 -10.33
N LEU A 143 -13.71 -0.68 -10.72
CA LEU A 143 -14.71 -0.05 -11.58
C LEU A 143 -15.29 1.23 -10.93
N GLU A 144 -15.56 1.16 -9.63
CA GLU A 144 -16.01 2.30 -8.84
C GLU A 144 -14.95 3.42 -8.80
N GLU A 145 -13.68 3.10 -8.57
CA GLU A 145 -12.58 4.08 -8.55
C GLU A 145 -12.28 4.70 -9.92
N ASP A 146 -12.39 3.92 -11.01
CA ASP A 146 -11.86 4.31 -12.34
C ASP A 146 -12.90 4.83 -13.32
N ARG A 147 -14.16 4.44 -13.15
CA ARG A 147 -15.22 4.70 -14.14
C ARG A 147 -16.45 5.32 -13.50
N VAL A 148 -17.02 4.65 -12.49
CA VAL A 148 -18.30 5.07 -11.92
C VAL A 148 -18.10 6.33 -11.08
N GLN A 149 -17.13 6.34 -10.17
CA GLN A 149 -16.72 7.48 -9.35
C GLN A 149 -17.89 8.17 -8.64
N GLN A 150 -18.76 7.40 -7.96
CA GLN A 150 -19.81 7.97 -7.11
C GLN A 150 -19.24 8.87 -6.04
N TRP A 151 -18.03 8.59 -5.54
CA TRP A 151 -17.33 9.49 -4.62
C TRP A 151 -17.12 10.91 -5.22
N ARG A 152 -17.08 11.09 -6.54
CA ARG A 152 -17.08 12.43 -7.15
C ARG A 152 -18.47 13.01 -7.41
N LYS A 153 -19.49 12.16 -7.53
CA LYS A 153 -20.79 12.53 -8.13
C LYS A 153 -21.95 12.54 -7.13
N ASN A 154 -21.82 11.86 -6.01
CA ASN A 154 -22.87 11.72 -5.02
C ASN A 154 -22.43 12.33 -3.69
N ALA A 155 -22.96 13.51 -3.37
CA ALA A 155 -22.69 14.18 -2.11
C ALA A 155 -23.22 13.40 -0.88
N ASP A 156 -24.27 12.59 -1.05
CA ASP A 156 -24.88 11.84 0.04
C ASP A 156 -23.94 10.78 0.64
N ASN A 157 -22.98 10.29 -0.15
CA ASN A 157 -21.95 9.38 0.34
C ASN A 157 -21.20 9.94 1.55
N TYR A 158 -21.06 11.28 1.64
CA TYR A 158 -20.31 11.93 2.71
C TYR A 158 -21.18 12.24 3.93
N SER A 159 -22.38 12.81 3.72
CA SER A 159 -23.33 13.05 4.82
C SER A 159 -23.80 11.75 5.46
N GLY A 160 -24.08 10.73 4.63
CA GLY A 160 -24.44 9.39 5.07
C GLY A 160 -23.30 8.73 5.84
N ALA A 161 -22.05 8.79 5.34
CA ALA A 161 -20.90 8.19 6.02
C ALA A 161 -20.66 8.80 7.40
N VAL A 162 -20.62 10.14 7.53
CA VAL A 162 -20.38 10.77 8.83
C VAL A 162 -21.50 10.47 9.82
N THR A 163 -22.76 10.46 9.38
CA THR A 163 -23.92 10.16 10.23
C THR A 163 -23.90 8.70 10.69
N SER A 164 -23.67 7.76 9.77
CA SER A 164 -23.61 6.32 10.05
C SER A 164 -22.45 5.95 10.99
N SER A 165 -21.31 6.65 10.84
CA SER A 165 -20.13 6.45 11.70
C SER A 165 -20.44 6.73 13.18
N ILE A 166 -21.23 7.76 13.48
CA ILE A 166 -21.64 8.10 14.84
C ILE A 166 -22.77 7.18 15.31
N PHE A 167 -23.76 6.94 14.44
CA PHE A 167 -24.93 6.13 14.76
C PHE A 167 -24.55 4.72 15.24
N THR A 168 -23.57 4.10 14.59
CA THR A 168 -23.10 2.75 14.95
C THR A 168 -22.51 2.68 16.35
N LEU A 169 -21.80 3.73 16.80
CA LEU A 169 -21.23 3.81 18.15
C LEU A 169 -22.31 4.00 19.24
N ILE A 170 -23.38 4.72 18.91
CA ILE A 170 -24.45 5.03 19.86
C ILE A 170 -25.42 3.85 19.99
N LYS A 171 -25.85 3.27 18.86
CA LYS A 171 -26.90 2.24 18.82
C LYS A 171 -26.45 0.90 19.41
N ARG A 172 -25.17 0.57 19.30
CA ARG A 172 -24.65 -0.75 19.70
C ARG A 172 -24.17 -0.73 21.15
N ASP A 173 -24.55 -1.76 21.90
CA ASP A 173 -24.16 -1.92 23.30
C ASP A 173 -22.95 -2.86 23.43
N PHE A 174 -21.77 -2.34 23.10
CA PHE A 174 -20.51 -3.12 23.10
C PHE A 174 -19.51 -2.66 24.18
N ALA A 175 -19.76 -1.53 24.82
CA ALA A 175 -18.92 -0.90 25.84
C ALA A 175 -19.75 0.04 26.71
N PRO A 176 -19.27 0.43 27.91
CA PRO A 176 -19.95 1.40 28.76
C PRO A 176 -20.30 2.69 28.00
N PRO A 177 -21.45 3.33 28.29
CA PRO A 177 -21.87 4.54 27.59
C PRO A 177 -20.81 5.65 27.56
N GLU A 178 -20.07 5.88 28.66
CA GLU A 178 -19.01 6.88 28.67
C GLU A 178 -17.86 6.58 27.71
N GLU A 179 -17.52 5.31 27.49
CA GLU A 179 -16.46 4.91 26.57
C GLU A 179 -16.89 5.17 25.12
N ARG A 180 -18.13 4.79 24.78
CA ARG A 180 -18.71 5.02 23.45
C ARG A 180 -18.84 6.51 23.13
N LEU A 181 -19.24 7.32 24.12
CA LEU A 181 -19.28 8.79 24.00
C LEU A 181 -17.90 9.40 23.72
N ARG A 182 -16.83 8.88 24.33
CA ARG A 182 -15.46 9.33 23.99
C ARG A 182 -15.09 9.00 22.54
N SER A 183 -15.54 7.87 22.02
CA SER A 183 -15.35 7.50 20.62
C SER A 183 -16.14 8.41 19.68
N VAL A 184 -17.39 8.73 20.02
CA VAL A 184 -18.22 9.71 19.30
C VAL A 184 -17.51 11.06 19.23
N ILE A 185 -17.05 11.61 20.36
CA ILE A 185 -16.32 12.89 20.40
C ILE A 185 -15.08 12.84 19.49
N GLY A 186 -14.32 11.73 19.51
CA GLY A 186 -13.15 11.57 18.65
C GLY A 186 -13.48 11.61 17.16
N ARG A 187 -14.61 11.03 16.74
CA ARG A 187 -15.08 11.11 15.35
C ARG A 187 -15.62 12.49 14.99
N GLU A 188 -16.42 13.10 15.87
CA GLU A 188 -17.01 14.43 15.65
C GLU A 188 -15.93 15.49 15.40
N GLN A 189 -14.82 15.43 16.13
CA GLN A 189 -13.68 16.33 15.92
C GLN A 189 -13.05 16.21 14.52
N GLN A 190 -13.22 15.08 13.83
CA GLN A 190 -12.69 14.83 12.49
C GLN A 190 -13.69 15.13 11.37
N ILE A 191 -14.98 15.27 11.68
CA ILE A 191 -16.03 15.55 10.68
C ILE A 191 -15.75 16.81 9.86
N PRO A 192 -15.30 17.95 10.44
CA PRO A 192 -14.99 19.14 9.64
C PRO A 192 -13.95 18.89 8.56
N ARG A 193 -12.87 18.17 8.89
CA ARG A 193 -11.83 17.74 7.93
C ARG A 193 -12.43 16.86 6.86
N ALA A 194 -13.21 15.85 7.23
CA ALA A 194 -13.82 14.91 6.29
C ALA A 194 -14.74 15.62 5.28
N LEU A 195 -15.60 16.53 5.75
CA LEU A 195 -16.50 17.30 4.88
C LEU A 195 -15.76 18.33 4.02
N GLN A 196 -14.63 18.85 4.49
CA GLN A 196 -13.75 19.68 3.66
C GLN A 196 -13.16 18.86 2.50
N GLN A 197 -12.61 17.69 2.78
CA GLN A 197 -12.08 16.80 1.75
C GLN A 197 -13.16 16.38 0.74
N ALA A 198 -14.37 16.09 1.22
CA ALA A 198 -15.52 15.81 0.37
C ALA A 198 -15.77 16.94 -0.65
N ARG A 199 -15.79 18.20 -0.20
CA ARG A 199 -15.93 19.37 -1.08
C ARG A 199 -14.81 19.46 -2.12
N GLU A 200 -13.58 19.10 -1.76
CA GLU A 200 -12.43 19.13 -2.66
C GLU A 200 -12.50 18.07 -3.77
N VAL A 201 -13.17 16.94 -3.52
CA VAL A 201 -13.24 15.81 -4.48
C VAL A 201 -14.52 15.78 -5.31
N LEU A 202 -15.64 16.31 -4.78
CA LEU A 202 -16.93 16.38 -5.47
C LEU A 202 -16.86 17.25 -6.73
N ARG A 203 -17.52 16.81 -7.80
CA ARG A 203 -17.57 17.49 -9.10
C ARG A 203 -18.99 17.40 -9.66
N ASN A 204 -19.58 18.55 -9.95
CA ASN A 204 -20.97 18.68 -10.44
C ASN A 204 -21.96 17.76 -9.67
N PRO A 205 -21.98 17.86 -8.33
CA PRO A 205 -22.82 17.01 -7.48
C PRO A 205 -24.32 17.35 -7.58
#